data_AF-A0A2V7YS05-F1
#
_entry.id   AF-A0A2V7YS05-F1
#
_cell.length_a   1.000
_cell.length_b   1.000
_cell.length_c   1.000
_cell.angle_alpha   90.00
_cell.angle_beta   90.00
_cell.angle_gamma   90.00
#
_symmetry.space_group_name_H-M   'P 1'
#
loop_
_entity.id
_entity.type
_entity.pdbx_description
1 polymer ?
#
loop_
_entity_poly.entity_id
_entity_poly.type
_entity_poly.pdbx_seq_one_letter_code
_entity_poly.pdbx_strand_id
1 'polypeptide(L)'
;MATEDTDKRFREEEVRDEDLQPYVTLRYIARLFKILAALMVVMLIGEVITGLVTEGTAALMTLIGEATKLLVIAGLMWGGGDITILLIDAGHDLRVARILLGRINNALNHEAPPVERRPARGATGS
;
A
#
# COMPACT_ATOMS: atom_id res chain seq x y z
N MET A 1 26.57 -4.37 -34.67
CA MET A 1 25.37 -3.51 -34.75
C MET A 1 24.10 -4.28 -34.37
N ALA A 2 24.14 -5.06 -33.28
CA ALA A 2 23.01 -5.86 -32.79
C ALA A 2 22.85 -5.81 -31.25
N THR A 3 23.70 -5.03 -30.58
CA THR A 3 23.74 -4.89 -29.11
C THR A 3 23.01 -3.64 -28.62
N GLU A 4 22.73 -2.68 -29.50
CA GLU A 4 22.14 -1.38 -29.14
C GLU A 4 20.60 -1.44 -29.05
N ASP A 5 19.97 -2.40 -29.74
CA ASP A 5 18.51 -2.58 -29.76
C ASP A 5 17.99 -3.41 -28.57
N THR A 6 18.85 -4.21 -27.96
CA THR A 6 18.54 -4.92 -26.72
C THR A 6 18.65 -3.99 -25.51
N ASP A 7 19.65 -3.10 -25.49
CA ASP A 7 19.85 -2.11 -24.42
C ASP A 7 18.69 -1.11 -24.32
N LYS A 8 18.11 -0.70 -25.46
CA LYS A 8 16.91 0.17 -25.49
C LYS A 8 15.67 -0.53 -24.95
N ARG A 9 15.47 -1.82 -25.23
CA ARG A 9 14.34 -2.60 -24.71
C ARG A 9 14.40 -2.80 -23.21
N PHE A 10 15.59 -3.06 -22.65
CA PHE A 10 15.77 -3.12 -21.20
C PHE A 10 15.52 -1.76 -20.54
N ARG A 11 15.97 -0.67 -21.17
CA ARG A 11 15.76 0.69 -20.63
C ARG A 11 14.31 1.17 -20.77
N GLU A 12 13.55 0.70 -21.76
CA GLU A 12 12.10 0.97 -21.90
C GLU A 12 11.22 0.09 -20.99
N GLU A 13 11.65 -1.14 -20.65
CA GLU A 13 11.00 -1.97 -19.63
C GLU A 13 11.26 -1.44 -18.21
N GLU A 14 12.45 -0.89 -17.95
CA GLU A 14 12.83 -0.32 -16.64
C GLU A 14 12.03 0.96 -16.30
N VAL A 15 11.56 1.71 -17.30
CA VAL A 15 10.75 2.95 -17.13
C VAL A 15 9.25 2.65 -16.91
N ARG A 16 8.79 1.39 -17.04
CA ARG A 16 7.38 1.01 -16.82
C ARG A 16 7.07 0.58 -15.38
N ASP A 17 8.07 0.50 -14.51
CA ASP A 17 7.89 0.23 -13.08
C ASP A 17 7.45 1.47 -12.29
N GLU A 18 7.69 2.67 -12.84
CA GLU A 18 7.28 3.95 -12.23
C GLU A 18 5.77 4.21 -12.38
N ASP A 19 5.11 3.63 -13.38
CA ASP A 19 3.66 3.73 -13.58
C ASP A 19 2.86 2.62 -12.87
N LEU A 20 3.51 1.57 -12.37
CA LEU A 20 2.80 0.37 -11.87
C LEU A 20 2.52 0.36 -10.35
N GLN A 21 3.19 1.23 -9.58
CA GLN A 21 2.93 1.40 -8.14
C GLN A 21 2.48 2.83 -7.79
N PRO A 22 1.20 3.17 -8.00
CA PRO A 22 0.58 4.38 -7.45
C PRO A 22 0.44 4.34 -5.90
N TYR A 23 1.33 3.66 -5.19
CA TYR A 23 1.35 3.54 -3.73
C TYR A 23 2.56 4.24 -3.09
N VAL A 24 3.48 4.78 -3.90
CA VAL A 24 4.67 5.48 -3.39
C VAL A 24 4.27 6.66 -2.50
N THR A 25 3.35 7.52 -2.95
CA THR A 25 2.84 8.66 -2.17
C THR A 25 2.22 8.24 -0.83
N LEU A 26 1.45 7.14 -0.84
CA LEU A 26 0.80 6.63 0.37
C LEU A 26 1.81 6.07 1.38
N ARG A 27 2.87 5.43 0.89
CA ARG A 27 4.01 4.96 1.69
C ARG A 27 4.82 6.12 2.28
N TYR A 28 4.96 7.22 1.54
CA TYR A 28 5.55 8.46 2.07
C TYR A 28 4.69 9.04 3.19
N ILE A 29 3.37 9.15 3.01
CA ILE A 29 2.46 9.64 4.06
C ILE A 29 2.56 8.78 5.32
N ALA A 30 2.56 7.45 5.18
CA ALA A 30 2.75 6.54 6.32
C ALA A 30 4.08 6.77 7.06
N ARG A 31 5.17 7.02 6.31
CA ARG A 31 6.49 7.33 6.89
C ARG A 31 6.49 8.70 7.58
N LEU A 32 5.81 9.69 7.01
CA LEU A 32 5.64 11.02 7.64
C LEU A 32 4.88 10.90 8.97
N PHE A 33 3.82 10.09 9.04
CA PHE A 33 3.11 9.83 10.29
C PHE A 33 4.00 9.22 11.36
N LYS A 34 4.86 8.26 10.99
CA LYS A 34 5.84 7.67 11.92
C LYS A 34 6.87 8.71 12.39
N ILE A 35 7.35 9.58 11.50
CA ILE A 35 8.28 10.67 11.86
C ILE A 35 7.60 11.65 12.84
N LEU A 36 6.37 12.08 12.54
CA LEU A 36 5.62 12.99 13.42
C LEU A 36 5.34 12.34 14.78
N ALA A 37 4.98 11.06 14.82
CA ALA A 37 4.81 10.32 16.07
C ALA A 37 6.11 10.29 16.89
N ALA A 38 7.26 10.06 16.25
CA ALA A 38 8.56 10.10 16.92
C ALA A 38 8.88 11.52 17.45
N LEU A 39 8.63 12.56 16.65
CA LEU A 39 8.79 13.95 17.07
C LEU A 39 7.90 14.32 18.26
N MET A 40 6.66 13.81 18.29
CA MET A 40 5.75 13.99 19.42
C MET A 40 6.31 13.37 20.71
N VAL A 41 6.92 12.18 20.64
CA VAL A 41 7.59 11.57 21.79
C VAL A 41 8.79 12.39 22.25
N VAL A 42 9.57 12.94 21.30
CA VAL A 42 10.68 13.84 21.63
C VAL A 42 10.17 15.12 22.32
N MET A 43 9.09 15.71 21.82
CA MET A 43 8.44 16.86 22.45
C MET A 43 7.94 16.52 23.86
N LEU A 44 7.32 15.37 24.04
CA LEU A 44 6.85 14.90 25.34
C LEU A 44 8.01 14.81 26.36
N ILE A 45 9.17 14.29 25.95
CA ILE A 45 10.35 14.26 26.82
C ILE A 45 10.78 15.69 27.20
N GLY A 46 10.76 16.61 26.25
CA GLY A 46 11.07 18.02 26.50
C GLY A 46 10.11 18.68 27.49
N GLU A 47 8.82 18.41 27.37
CA GLU A 47 7.78 18.90 28.29
C GLU A 47 7.96 18.34 29.70
N VAL A 48 8.25 17.04 29.83
CA VAL A 48 8.54 16.42 31.12
C VAL A 48 9.76 17.06 31.79
N ILE A 49 10.86 17.25 31.05
CA ILE A 49 12.06 17.88 31.58
C ILE A 49 11.77 19.32 32.00
N THR A 50 11.09 20.09 31.13
CA THR A 50 10.80 21.50 31.39
C THR A 50 9.89 21.66 32.62
N GLY A 51 8.79 20.90 32.69
CA GLY A 51 7.86 20.96 33.82
C GLY A 51 8.49 20.56 35.15
N LEU A 52 9.38 19.57 35.14
CA LEU A 52 10.14 19.19 36.35
C LEU A 52 11.14 20.28 36.77
N VAL A 53 11.77 20.98 35.82
CA VAL A 53 12.74 22.04 36.12
C VAL A 53 12.06 23.32 36.61
N THR A 54 10.89 23.69 36.07
CA THR A 54 10.21 24.96 36.39
C THR A 54 9.32 24.86 37.62
N GLU A 55 8.56 23.78 37.74
CA GLU A 55 7.48 23.64 38.73
C GLU A 55 7.71 22.47 39.71
N GLY A 56 8.69 21.60 39.41
CA GLY A 56 9.07 20.50 40.29
C GLY A 56 7.90 19.55 40.57
N THR A 57 7.64 19.28 41.85
CA THR A 57 6.60 18.34 42.26
C THR A 57 5.17 18.85 42.05
N ALA A 58 4.98 20.17 41.88
CA ALA A 58 3.66 20.74 41.60
C ALA A 58 3.16 20.36 40.20
N ALA A 59 4.08 20.12 39.27
CA ALA A 59 3.80 19.79 37.88
C ALA A 59 3.33 18.34 37.68
N LEU A 60 3.61 17.43 38.63
CA LEU A 60 3.45 15.97 38.46
C LEU A 60 2.06 15.55 37.99
N MET A 61 1.00 16.07 38.62
CA MET A 61 -0.37 15.67 38.26
C MET A 61 -0.76 16.15 36.86
N THR A 62 -0.33 17.36 36.49
CA THR A 62 -0.58 17.95 35.16
C THR A 62 0.22 17.19 34.09
N LEU A 63 1.53 16.99 34.32
CA LEU A 63 2.42 16.28 33.41
C LEU A 63 1.93 14.86 33.13
N ILE A 64 1.41 14.14 34.13
CA ILE A 64 0.89 12.78 33.91
C ILE A 64 -0.32 12.80 32.97
N GLY A 65 -1.23 13.76 33.15
CA GLY A 65 -2.41 13.91 32.30
C GLY A 65 -2.06 14.28 30.86
N GLU A 66 -1.21 15.29 30.70
CA GLU A 66 -0.74 15.76 29.39
C GLU A 66 0.12 14.71 28.68
N ALA A 67 1.02 14.06 29.42
CA ALA A 67 1.85 12.97 28.90
C ALA A 67 1.00 11.81 28.39
N THR A 68 -0.03 11.42 29.14
CA THR A 68 -0.93 10.34 28.71
C THR A 68 -1.62 10.71 27.40
N LYS A 69 -2.14 11.93 27.28
CA LYS A 69 -2.79 12.41 26.06
C LYS A 69 -1.82 12.41 24.87
N LEU A 70 -0.62 12.96 25.05
CA LEU A 70 0.39 13.00 24.01
C LEU A 70 0.85 11.60 23.59
N LEU A 71 1.03 10.70 24.55
CA LEU A 71 1.43 9.32 24.30
C LEU A 71 0.35 8.55 23.55
N VAL A 72 -0.93 8.73 23.89
CA VAL A 72 -2.05 8.14 23.15
C VAL A 72 -2.08 8.66 21.71
N ILE A 73 -1.93 9.96 21.48
CA ILE A 73 -1.91 10.54 20.13
C ILE A 73 -0.70 10.03 19.34
N ALA A 74 0.49 9.99 19.94
CA ALA A 74 1.69 9.48 19.31
C ALA A 74 1.55 7.99 18.94
N GLY A 75 1.01 7.17 19.85
CA GLY A 75 0.73 5.76 19.60
C GLY A 75 -0.29 5.57 18.48
N LEU A 76 -1.34 6.39 18.44
CA LEU A 76 -2.33 6.36 17.37
C LEU A 76 -1.72 6.74 16.02
N MET A 77 -0.87 7.76 15.97
CA MET A 77 -0.16 8.14 14.74
C MET A 77 0.81 7.05 14.27
N TRP A 78 1.53 6.41 15.20
CA TRP A 78 2.43 5.31 14.90
C TRP A 78 1.67 4.10 14.34
N GLY A 79 0.61 3.69 15.03
CA GLY A 79 -0.26 2.59 14.60
C GLY A 79 -0.95 2.89 13.27
N GLY A 80 -1.43 4.11 13.05
CA GLY A 80 -2.01 4.53 11.78
C GLY A 80 -1.02 4.45 10.61
N GLY A 81 0.24 4.83 10.84
CA GLY A 81 1.32 4.64 9.87
C GLY A 81 1.58 3.16 9.57
N ASP A 82 1.53 2.30 10.58
CA ASP A 82 1.73 0.85 10.41
C ASP A 82 0.59 0.19 9.64
N ILE A 83 -0.67 0.52 9.99
CA ILE A 83 -1.87 0.05 9.30
C ILE A 83 -1.86 0.48 7.83
N THR A 84 -1.41 1.70 7.53
CA THR A 84 -1.33 2.20 6.15
C THR A 84 -0.37 1.37 5.30
N ILE A 85 0.79 0.99 5.86
CA ILE A 85 1.76 0.13 5.16
C ILE A 85 1.14 -1.25 4.92
N LEU A 86 0.53 -1.84 5.95
CA LEU A 86 -0.14 -3.14 5.82
C LEU A 86 -1.27 -3.11 4.77
N LEU A 87 -2.01 -2.00 4.67
CA LEU A 87 -3.08 -1.84 3.68
C LEU A 87 -2.54 -1.74 2.25
N ILE A 88 -1.36 -1.12 2.06
CA ILE A 88 -0.67 -1.07 0.77
C ILE A 88 -0.31 -2.49 0.33
N ASP A 89 0.29 -3.27 1.24
CA ASP A 89 0.71 -4.64 0.96
C ASP A 89 -0.52 -5.53 0.65
N ALA A 90 -1.60 -5.40 1.43
CA ALA A 90 -2.86 -6.11 1.18
C ALA A 90 -3.49 -5.74 -0.18
N GLY A 91 -3.36 -4.49 -0.61
CA GLY A 91 -3.84 -4.01 -1.90
C GLY A 91 -3.16 -4.70 -3.09
N HIS A 92 -1.86 -4.99 -2.95
CA HIS A 92 -1.12 -5.76 -3.94
C HIS A 92 -1.63 -7.20 -4.05
N ASP A 93 -1.79 -7.88 -2.91
CA ASP A 93 -2.26 -9.27 -2.86
C ASP A 93 -3.68 -9.42 -3.45
N LEU A 94 -4.55 -8.44 -3.22
CA LEU A 94 -5.88 -8.40 -3.81
C LEU A 94 -5.85 -8.26 -5.33
N ARG A 95 -4.90 -7.49 -5.88
CA ARG A 95 -4.70 -7.34 -7.32
C ARG A 95 -4.24 -8.66 -7.94
N VAL A 96 -3.30 -9.34 -7.31
CA VAL A 96 -2.82 -10.67 -7.74
C VAL A 96 -3.96 -11.68 -7.74
N ALA A 97 -4.74 -11.74 -6.66
CA ALA A 97 -5.90 -12.63 -6.56
C ALA A 97 -6.91 -12.39 -7.69
N ARG A 98 -7.20 -11.13 -8.02
CA ARG A 98 -8.11 -10.77 -9.13
C ARG A 98 -7.58 -11.26 -10.49
N ILE A 99 -6.27 -11.15 -10.74
CA ILE A 99 -5.66 -11.61 -11.99
C ILE A 99 -5.75 -13.13 -12.09
N LEU A 100 -5.43 -13.86 -11.01
CA LEU A 100 -5.49 -15.33 -10.99
C LEU A 100 -6.93 -15.83 -11.21
N LEU A 101 -7.92 -15.24 -10.53
CA LEU A 101 -9.32 -15.56 -10.73
C LEU A 101 -9.77 -15.27 -12.17
N GLY A 102 -9.33 -14.16 -12.75
CA GLY A 102 -9.61 -13.84 -14.16
C GLY A 102 -9.02 -14.89 -15.12
N ARG A 103 -7.80 -15.37 -14.85
CA ARG A 103 -7.16 -16.44 -15.64
C ARG A 103 -7.91 -17.77 -15.53
N ILE A 104 -8.31 -18.17 -14.31
CA ILE A 104 -9.11 -19.39 -14.07
C ILE A 104 -10.45 -19.30 -14.78
N ASN A 105 -11.17 -18.18 -14.62
CA ASN A 105 -12.45 -17.96 -15.28
C ASN A 105 -12.33 -17.99 -16.81
N ASN A 106 -11.26 -17.44 -17.38
CA ASN A 106 -11.03 -17.49 -18.81
C ASN A 106 -10.72 -18.91 -19.30
N ALA A 107 -9.90 -19.68 -18.56
CA ALA A 107 -9.60 -21.07 -18.89
C ALA A 107 -10.87 -21.95 -18.88
N LEU A 108 -11.72 -21.80 -17.86
CA LEU A 108 -13.01 -22.50 -17.77
C LEU A 108 -13.96 -22.14 -18.91
N ASN A 109 -14.00 -20.87 -19.32
CA ASN A 109 -14.84 -20.43 -20.45
C ASN A 109 -14.27 -20.86 -21.82
N HIS A 110 -12.96 -21.12 -21.93
CA HIS A 110 -12.35 -21.66 -23.15
C HIS A 110 -12.52 -23.18 -23.30
N GLU A 111 -12.79 -23.91 -22.21
CA GLU A 111 -13.13 -25.35 -22.24
C GLU A 111 -14.59 -25.62 -22.62
N ALA A 112 -15.44 -24.60 -22.75
CA ALA A 112 -16.76 -24.76 -23.35
C ALA A 112 -16.58 -25.20 -24.82
N PRO A 113 -17.04 -26.42 -25.21
CA PRO A 113 -16.76 -26.97 -26.53
C PRO A 113 -17.28 -26.03 -27.62
N PRO A 114 -16.59 -25.94 -28.78
CA PRO A 114 -17.10 -25.17 -29.90
C PRO A 114 -18.47 -25.74 -30.23
N VAL A 115 -19.51 -24.92 -30.07
CA VAL A 115 -20.86 -25.26 -30.52
C VAL A 115 -20.72 -25.56 -32.00
N GLU A 116 -20.72 -26.85 -32.32
CA GLU A 116 -20.62 -27.37 -33.67
C GLU A 116 -21.76 -26.73 -34.46
N ARG A 117 -21.44 -25.69 -35.24
CA ARG A 117 -22.39 -25.10 -36.17
C ARG A 117 -22.64 -26.17 -37.22
N ARG A 118 -23.66 -26.98 -36.96
CA ARG A 118 -24.18 -27.99 -37.88
C ARG A 118 -24.31 -27.31 -39.25
N PRO A 119 -23.63 -27.79 -40.30
CA PRO A 119 -23.71 -27.15 -41.59
C PRO A 119 -25.18 -27.19 -42.01
N ALA A 120 -25.72 -26.01 -42.33
CA ALA A 120 -27.03 -25.89 -42.97
C ALA A 120 -26.98 -26.81 -44.19
N ARG A 121 -27.70 -27.93 -44.11
CA ARG A 121 -27.81 -28.90 -45.19
C ARG A 121 -28.37 -28.14 -46.38
N GLY A 122 -27.49 -27.82 -47.31
CA GLY A 122 -27.84 -27.27 -48.60
C GLY A 122 -28.82 -28.23 -49.30
N ALA A 123 -29.84 -27.63 -49.88
CA ALA A 123 -30.22 -27.85 -51.27
C ALA A 123 -29.87 -29.24 -51.83
N THR A 124 -30.80 -30.18 -51.66
CA THR A 124 -31.15 -31.15 -52.70
C THR A 124 -32.51 -30.69 -53.21
N GLY A 125 -32.70 -30.21 -54.43
CA GLY A 125 -32.06 -30.62 -55.66
C GLY A 125 -32.92 -31.72 -56.29
N SER A 126 -33.72 -31.27 -57.27
CA SER A 126 -34.57 -32.01 -58.22
C SER A 126 -35.97 -32.44 -57.79
#